data_AF-A0A1F8BHT7-F1
#
_entry.id   AF-A0A1F8BHT7-F1
#
_cell.length_a   1.000
_cell.length_b   1.000
_cell.length_c   1.000
_cell.angle_alpha   90.00
_cell.angle_beta   90.00
_cell.angle_gamma   90.00
#
_symmetry.space_group_name_H-M   'P 1'
#
loop_
_entity.id
_entity.type
_entity.pdbx_description
1 polymer ?
#
loop_
_entity_poly.entity_id
_entity_poly.type
_entity_poly.pdbx_seq_one_letter_code
_entity_poly.pdbx_strand_id
1 'polypeptide(L)'
;MNNKLAGDSGETEVVELIPCPNCGKKLMTLPPNYPLYDVQCTGCSFRVQVKSNISKPKKEIFGAGWQIMDKVLKSGFLIPPMIANFKWEDLSGSHQEIRFYPFVAKKNLKKYKLPPTAKRANYWMFNYIGLDLLPNFVLYKK
;
A
#
# COMPACT_ATOMS: atom_id res chain seq x y z
N MET A 1 12.09 -2.26 14.40
CA MET A 1 12.43 -2.58 12.99
C MET A 1 12.50 -1.30 12.17
N ASN A 2 13.44 -1.19 11.22
CA ASN A 2 13.50 -0.08 10.27
C ASN A 2 12.28 -0.16 9.32
N ASN A 3 11.57 0.96 9.10
CA ASN A 3 10.37 1.00 8.25
C ASN A 3 10.62 0.47 6.82
N LYS A 4 11.85 0.61 6.31
CA LYS A 4 12.24 0.07 5.01
C LYS A 4 12.21 -1.46 4.99
N LEU A 5 12.81 -2.10 6.00
CA LEU A 5 12.83 -3.57 6.13
C LEU A 5 11.41 -4.14 6.29
N ALA A 6 10.54 -3.44 7.00
CA ALA A 6 9.13 -3.83 7.14
C ALA A 6 8.33 -3.67 5.84
N GLY A 7 8.69 -2.69 5.00
CA GLY A 7 8.16 -2.53 3.64
C GLY A 7 8.58 -3.68 2.75
N ASP A 8 9.89 -3.87 2.58
CA ASP A 8 10.47 -4.90 1.72
C ASP A 8 9.99 -6.31 2.11
N SER A 9 9.96 -6.62 3.41
CA SER A 9 9.44 -7.90 3.92
C SER A 9 7.96 -8.09 3.62
N GLY A 10 7.16 -7.03 3.69
CA GLY A 10 5.72 -7.14 3.43
C GLY A 10 5.38 -7.22 1.94
N GLU A 11 6.22 -6.68 1.05
CA GLU A 11 6.11 -6.88 -0.39
C GLU A 11 6.34 -8.35 -0.77
N THR A 12 7.43 -8.93 -0.25
CA THR A 12 7.74 -10.36 -0.43
C THR A 12 6.63 -11.24 0.12
N GLU A 13 6.15 -10.97 1.33
CA GLU A 13 5.08 -11.74 1.96
C GLU A 13 3.77 -11.67 1.15
N VAL A 14 3.42 -10.52 0.57
CA VAL A 14 2.28 -10.40 -0.35
C VAL A 14 2.48 -11.27 -1.59
N VAL A 15 3.67 -11.26 -2.20
CA VAL A 15 3.97 -12.08 -3.38
C VAL A 15 3.87 -13.58 -3.09
N GLU A 16 4.25 -13.99 -1.88
CA GLU A 16 4.23 -15.40 -1.44
C GLU A 16 2.83 -15.90 -1.06
N LEU A 17 2.02 -15.06 -0.40
CA LEU A 17 0.75 -15.49 0.20
C LEU A 17 -0.45 -15.42 -0.75
N ILE A 18 -0.45 -14.51 -1.72
CA ILE A 18 -1.63 -14.27 -2.55
C ILE A 18 -1.37 -14.43 -4.05
N PRO A 19 -2.32 -15.01 -4.81
CA PRO A 19 -2.28 -14.95 -6.26
C PRO A 19 -2.67 -13.54 -6.76
N CYS A 20 -2.41 -13.26 -8.03
CA CYS A 20 -2.84 -12.01 -8.65
C CYS A 20 -4.37 -11.85 -8.55
N PRO A 21 -4.88 -10.73 -7.99
CA PRO A 21 -6.33 -10.53 -7.84
C PRO A 21 -7.06 -10.30 -9.17
N ASN A 22 -6.33 -10.05 -10.26
CA ASN A 22 -6.91 -9.87 -11.59
C ASN A 22 -7.03 -11.18 -12.38
N CYS A 23 -6.00 -12.06 -12.34
CA CYS A 23 -5.96 -13.25 -13.21
C CYS A 23 -5.51 -14.56 -12.54
N GLY A 24 -5.26 -14.55 -11.23
CA GLY A 24 -4.86 -15.74 -10.47
C GLY A 24 -3.40 -16.20 -10.64
N LYS A 25 -2.64 -15.66 -11.60
CA LYS A 25 -1.21 -16.01 -11.76
C LYS A 25 -0.32 -15.42 -10.66
N LYS A 26 0.94 -15.87 -10.60
CA LYS A 26 1.92 -15.39 -9.61
C LYS A 26 2.18 -13.88 -9.73
N LEU A 27 2.47 -13.29 -8.58
CA LEU A 27 2.99 -11.93 -8.46
C LEU A 27 4.53 -11.96 -8.43
N MET A 28 5.16 -10.83 -8.68
CA MET A 28 6.60 -10.59 -8.52
C MET A 28 6.84 -9.18 -8.02
N THR A 29 7.88 -8.99 -7.22
CA THR A 29 8.31 -7.65 -6.78
C THR A 29 8.90 -6.88 -7.96
N LEU A 30 8.69 -5.56 -7.94
CA LEU A 30 9.35 -4.63 -8.86
C LEU A 30 10.68 -4.14 -8.25
N PRO A 31 11.61 -3.61 -9.07
CA PRO A 31 12.85 -3.07 -8.56
C PRO A 31 12.64 -1.96 -7.50
N PRO A 32 13.55 -1.80 -6.53
CA PRO A 32 13.44 -0.74 -5.54
C PRO A 32 13.32 0.64 -6.19
N ASN A 33 12.48 1.50 -5.60
CA ASN A 33 12.17 2.84 -6.12
C ASN A 33 11.41 2.87 -7.46
N TYR A 34 10.85 1.74 -7.91
CA TYR A 34 9.91 1.76 -9.03
C TYR A 34 8.77 2.75 -8.71
N PRO A 35 8.47 3.73 -9.57
CA PRO A 35 7.46 4.72 -9.25
C PRO A 35 6.09 4.07 -9.05
N LEU A 36 5.47 4.33 -7.89
CA LEU A 36 4.05 4.07 -7.56
C LEU A 36 3.62 2.61 -7.38
N TYR A 37 4.37 1.65 -7.91
CA TYR A 37 4.02 0.24 -7.87
C TYR A 37 5.15 -0.54 -7.23
N ASP A 38 4.76 -1.50 -6.40
CA ASP A 38 5.71 -2.33 -5.66
C ASP A 38 5.69 -3.77 -6.21
N VAL A 39 4.55 -4.21 -6.77
CA VAL A 39 4.34 -5.59 -7.26
C VAL A 39 3.67 -5.59 -8.64
N GLN A 40 4.05 -6.56 -9.47
CA GLN A 40 3.46 -6.82 -10.79
C GLN A 40 3.06 -8.30 -10.93
N CYS A 41 1.98 -8.59 -11.64
CA CYS A 41 1.63 -9.95 -12.06
C CYS A 41 2.50 -10.42 -13.22
N THR A 42 2.98 -11.66 -13.17
CA THR A 42 3.76 -12.29 -14.24
C THR A 42 2.92 -12.66 -15.47
N GLY A 43 1.59 -12.61 -15.36
CA GLY A 43 0.64 -13.09 -16.36
C GLY A 43 -0.08 -12.02 -17.17
N CYS A 44 -0.63 -11.02 -16.48
CA CYS A 44 -1.52 -10.01 -17.09
C CYS A 44 -1.00 -8.58 -16.93
N SER A 45 0.24 -8.41 -16.46
CA SER A 45 0.88 -7.12 -16.21
C SER A 45 0.11 -6.20 -15.25
N PHE A 46 -0.84 -6.74 -14.48
CA PHE A 46 -1.48 -6.03 -13.38
C PHE A 46 -0.41 -5.53 -12.40
N ARG A 47 -0.45 -4.24 -12.05
CA ARG A 47 0.48 -3.61 -11.11
C ARG A 47 -0.27 -3.01 -9.94
N VAL A 48 0.34 -3.10 -8.77
CA VAL A 48 -0.29 -2.68 -7.51
C VAL A 48 0.73 -2.12 -6.54
N GLN A 49 0.31 -1.16 -5.74
CA GLN A 49 1.10 -0.66 -4.62
C GLN A 49 0.85 -1.52 -3.38
N VAL A 50 1.88 -1.82 -2.58
CA VAL A 50 1.77 -2.56 -1.32
C VAL A 50 2.02 -1.63 -0.13
N LYS A 51 1.23 -1.76 0.92
CA LYS A 51 1.40 -1.03 2.18
C LYS A 51 1.28 -1.97 3.38
N SER A 52 2.40 -2.18 4.07
CA SER A 52 2.48 -3.00 5.28
C SER A 52 2.16 -2.17 6.53
N ASN A 53 1.28 -2.69 7.39
CA ASN A 53 0.83 -2.02 8.60
C ASN A 53 0.85 -2.98 9.79
N ILE A 54 1.54 -2.61 10.88
CA ILE A 54 1.49 -3.32 12.15
C ILE A 54 0.31 -2.76 12.97
N SER A 55 -0.90 -3.06 12.52
CA SER A 55 -2.15 -2.71 13.21
C SER A 55 -3.31 -3.52 12.63
N LYS A 56 -4.44 -3.55 13.35
CA LYS A 56 -5.73 -3.91 12.76
C LYS A 56 -6.05 -3.01 11.56
N PRO A 57 -6.90 -3.47 10.61
CA PRO A 57 -7.42 -2.61 9.55
C PRO A 57 -7.99 -1.31 10.12
N LYS A 58 -7.63 -0.19 9.52
CA LYS A 58 -7.94 1.16 10.02
C LYS A 58 -8.26 2.11 8.88
N LYS A 59 -8.98 3.19 9.20
CA LYS A 59 -9.43 4.21 8.26
C LYS A 59 -8.30 4.99 7.56
N GLU A 60 -7.12 5.10 8.19
CA GLU A 60 -6.01 5.91 7.71
C GLU A 60 -4.69 5.13 7.80
N ILE A 61 -3.96 5.04 6.70
CA ILE A 61 -2.61 4.45 6.65
C ILE A 61 -1.65 5.40 5.95
N PHE A 62 -0.36 5.26 6.26
CA PHE A 62 0.68 6.08 5.65
C PHE A 62 0.83 5.79 4.15
N GLY A 63 0.95 6.86 3.36
CA GLY A 63 1.31 6.80 1.96
C GLY A 63 2.80 7.03 1.74
N ALA A 64 3.15 7.84 0.74
CA ALA A 64 4.51 8.14 0.36
C ALA A 64 4.73 9.65 0.17
N GLY A 65 5.85 10.04 -0.44
CA GLY A 65 6.10 11.43 -0.83
C GLY A 65 5.07 11.93 -1.83
N TRP A 66 4.57 13.16 -1.63
CA TRP A 66 3.55 13.77 -2.48
C TRP A 66 4.03 14.02 -3.91
N GLN A 67 5.33 14.26 -4.11
CA GLN A 67 5.86 14.74 -5.40
C GLN A 67 5.55 13.82 -6.58
N ILE A 68 5.70 12.50 -6.41
CA ILE A 68 5.41 11.54 -7.48
C ILE A 68 3.90 11.45 -7.71
N MET A 69 3.12 11.37 -6.62
CA MET A 69 1.65 11.34 -6.70
C MET A 69 1.07 12.60 -7.36
N ASP A 70 1.62 13.77 -7.08
CA ASP A 70 1.22 15.06 -7.67
C ASP A 70 1.39 15.05 -9.19
N LYS A 71 2.50 14.52 -9.68
CA LYS A 71 2.76 14.37 -11.13
C LYS A 71 1.74 13.44 -11.78
N VAL A 72 1.46 12.30 -11.16
CA VAL A 72 0.47 11.31 -11.65
C VAL A 72 -0.90 11.93 -11.79
N LEU A 73 -1.35 12.62 -10.73
CA LEU A 73 -2.65 13.29 -10.71
C LEU A 73 -2.73 14.42 -11.74
N LYS A 74 -1.65 15.19 -11.92
CA LYS A 74 -1.57 16.26 -12.93
C LYS A 74 -1.57 15.73 -14.36
N SER A 75 -0.98 14.56 -14.58
CA SER A 75 -0.99 13.87 -15.87
C SER A 75 -2.33 13.17 -16.18
N GLY A 76 -3.33 13.29 -15.30
CA GLY A 76 -4.66 12.69 -15.50
C GLY A 76 -4.73 11.19 -15.23
N PHE A 77 -3.66 10.58 -14.71
CA PHE A 77 -3.68 9.17 -14.35
C PHE A 77 -4.46 8.93 -13.07
N LEU A 78 -5.10 7.76 -13.01
CA LEU A 78 -5.74 7.28 -11.79
C LEU A 78 -4.68 6.92 -10.74
N ILE A 79 -5.09 7.00 -9.48
CA ILE A 79 -4.26 6.50 -8.38
C ILE A 79 -4.12 4.98 -8.56
N PRO A 80 -2.90 4.44 -8.40
CA PRO A 80 -2.68 2.99 -8.45
C PRO A 80 -3.64 2.22 -7.53
N PRO A 81 -4.06 1.01 -7.93
CA PRO A 81 -4.69 0.12 -6.99
C PRO A 81 -3.71 -0.23 -5.86
N MET A 82 -4.24 -0.61 -4.70
CA MET A 82 -3.44 -0.80 -3.48
C MET A 82 -3.76 -2.12 -2.80
N ILE A 83 -2.74 -2.80 -2.31
CA ILE A 83 -2.85 -3.90 -1.36
C ILE A 83 -2.32 -3.42 -0.01
N ALA A 84 -3.11 -3.63 1.04
CA ALA A 84 -2.69 -3.36 2.41
C ALA A 84 -2.53 -4.69 3.16
N ASN A 85 -1.32 -4.92 3.69
CA ASN A 85 -0.98 -6.08 4.51
C ASN A 85 -1.01 -5.66 5.98
N PHE A 86 -2.06 -6.05 6.70
CA PHE A 86 -2.26 -5.76 8.11
C PHE A 86 -1.79 -6.93 8.96
N LYS A 87 -0.95 -6.66 9.95
CA LYS A 87 -0.50 -7.63 10.96
C LYS A 87 -0.69 -7.06 12.35
N TRP A 88 -1.25 -7.83 13.26
CA TRP A 88 -1.39 -7.41 14.67
C TRP A 88 -1.36 -8.61 15.59
N GLU A 89 -1.04 -8.35 16.85
CA GLU A 89 -1.12 -9.32 17.94
C GLU A 89 -2.18 -8.84 18.93
N ASP A 90 -2.99 -9.77 19.43
CA ASP A 90 -3.86 -9.55 20.58
C ASP A 90 -3.96 -10.82 21.45
N LEU A 91 -4.83 -10.83 22.45
CA LEU A 91 -4.97 -11.95 23.40
C LEU A 91 -5.32 -13.28 22.71
N SER A 92 -5.87 -13.24 21.49
CA SER A 92 -6.20 -14.44 20.71
C SER A 92 -5.08 -14.92 19.79
N GLY A 93 -3.94 -14.22 19.77
CA GLY A 93 -2.74 -14.61 19.04
C GLY A 93 -2.29 -13.59 17.99
N SER A 94 -1.52 -14.09 17.02
CA SER A 94 -1.01 -13.31 15.89
C SER A 94 -1.97 -13.42 14.70
N HIS A 95 -2.31 -12.29 14.12
CA HIS A 95 -3.29 -12.18 13.05
C HIS A 95 -2.69 -11.49 11.84
N GLN A 96 -3.23 -11.84 10.66
CA GLN A 96 -2.87 -11.18 9.42
C GLN A 96 -4.07 -11.08 8.48
N GLU A 97 -4.24 -9.91 7.86
CA GLU A 97 -5.26 -9.68 6.86
C GLU A 97 -4.69 -8.88 5.69
N ILE A 98 -4.78 -9.43 4.47
CA ILE A 98 -4.36 -8.77 3.24
C ILE A 98 -5.60 -8.31 2.49
N ARG A 99 -5.76 -6.99 2.34
CA ARG A 99 -6.87 -6.37 1.62
C ARG A 99 -6.42 -5.78 0.30
N PHE A 100 -7.22 -5.95 -0.74
CA PHE A 100 -7.04 -5.33 -2.04
C PHE A 100 -8.09 -4.27 -2.29
N TYR A 101 -7.63 -3.04 -2.53
CA TYR A 101 -8.42 -1.88 -2.90
C TYR A 101 -8.23 -1.64 -4.41
N PRO A 102 -9.19 -2.08 -5.26
CA PRO A 102 -9.06 -1.97 -6.71
C PRO A 102 -9.11 -0.52 -7.19
N PHE A 103 -9.73 0.37 -6.39
CA PHE A 103 -9.90 1.76 -6.73
C PHE A 103 -9.78 2.65 -5.49
N VAL A 104 -8.87 3.61 -5.55
CA VAL A 104 -8.68 4.64 -4.52
C VAL A 104 -8.88 6.00 -5.20
N ALA A 105 -9.88 6.77 -4.75
CA ALA A 105 -10.16 8.06 -5.37
C ALA A 105 -9.26 9.17 -4.81
N LYS A 106 -9.12 10.29 -5.53
CA LYS A 106 -8.32 11.45 -5.07
C LYS A 106 -8.77 12.00 -3.71
N LYS A 107 -10.07 11.95 -3.42
CA LYS A 107 -10.63 12.33 -2.11
C LYS A 107 -10.11 11.48 -0.95
N ASN A 108 -9.57 10.29 -1.24
CA ASN A 108 -8.98 9.37 -0.27
C ASN A 108 -7.49 9.66 -0.02
N LEU A 109 -6.94 10.76 -0.56
CA LEU A 109 -5.57 11.20 -0.29
C LEU A 109 -5.58 12.43 0.60
N LYS A 110 -4.94 12.32 1.77
CA LYS A 110 -4.74 13.45 2.70
C LYS A 110 -3.31 13.94 2.61
N LYS A 111 -3.10 15.04 1.88
CA LYS A 111 -1.79 15.70 1.77
C LYS A 111 -1.43 16.39 3.08
N TYR A 112 -0.18 16.24 3.52
CA TYR A 112 0.34 16.94 4.70
C TYR A 112 1.83 17.24 4.56
N LYS A 113 2.33 18.17 5.37
CA LYS A 113 3.74 18.57 5.41
C LYS A 113 4.37 18.03 6.69
N LEU A 114 5.57 17.45 6.57
CA LEU A 114 6.34 17.05 7.75
C LEU A 114 6.76 18.27 8.57
N PRO A 115 6.80 18.16 9.91
CA PRO A 115 7.22 19.25 10.77
C PRO A 115 8.71 19.61 10.53
N PRO A 116 9.14 20.81 10.92
CA PRO A 116 10.54 21.24 10.78
C PRO A 116 11.55 20.34 11.53
N THR A 117 11.09 19.62 12.55
CA THR A 117 11.89 18.72 13.38
C THR A 117 12.07 17.32 12.78
N ALA A 118 11.37 16.99 11.70
CA ALA A 118 11.47 15.67 11.07
C ALA A 118 12.79 15.50 10.30
N LYS A 119 13.27 14.26 10.15
CA LYS A 119 14.46 13.92 9.34
C LYS A 119 14.41 14.47 7.91
N ARG A 120 13.21 14.51 7.32
CA ARG A 120 12.93 15.19 6.04
C ARG A 120 12.04 16.40 6.31
N ALA A 121 12.58 17.37 7.06
CA ALA A 121 11.88 18.58 7.46
C ALA A 121 11.16 19.22 6.27
N ASN A 122 9.93 19.67 6.47
CA ASN A 122 9.14 20.37 5.46
C ASN A 122 8.80 19.54 4.20
N TYR A 123 9.07 18.24 4.16
CA TYR A 123 8.76 17.40 3.01
C TYR A 123 7.25 17.11 2.91
N TRP A 124 6.69 17.18 1.70
CA TRP A 124 5.28 16.89 1.45
C TRP A 124 5.05 15.38 1.33
N MET A 125 4.08 14.88 2.09
CA MET A 125 3.66 13.49 2.11
C MET A 125 2.14 13.39 1.92
N PHE A 126 1.63 12.18 1.82
CA PHE A 126 0.20 11.92 1.91
C PHE A 126 -0.10 10.65 2.69
N ASN A 127 -1.32 10.59 3.24
CA ASN A 127 -1.92 9.38 3.78
C ASN A 127 -3.09 8.93 2.91
N TYR A 128 -3.35 7.63 2.91
CA TYR A 128 -4.60 7.07 2.43
C TYR A 128 -5.64 7.19 3.55
N ILE A 129 -6.82 7.73 3.25
CA ILE A 129 -7.90 7.96 4.23
C ILE A 129 -9.25 7.38 3.77
N GLY A 130 -10.11 7.08 4.72
CA GLY A 130 -11.44 6.51 4.48
C GLY A 130 -11.39 5.07 3.96
N LEU A 131 -10.34 4.32 4.29
CA LEU A 131 -10.16 2.94 3.82
C LEU A 131 -11.21 1.97 4.36
N ASP A 132 -11.79 2.28 5.52
CA ASP A 132 -12.91 1.57 6.13
C ASP A 132 -14.20 1.64 5.30
N LEU A 133 -14.33 2.66 4.44
CA LEU A 133 -15.48 2.89 3.57
C LEU A 133 -15.24 2.47 2.12
N LEU A 134 -13.99 2.18 1.74
CA LEU A 134 -13.66 1.80 0.37
C LEU A 134 -14.00 0.33 0.11
N PRO A 135 -14.61 0.01 -1.05
CA PRO A 135 -14.73 -1.36 -1.51
C PRO A 135 -13.37 -2.04 -1.56
N ASN A 136 -13.29 -3.24 -1.00
CA ASN A 136 -12.08 -4.03 -0.96
C ASN A 136 -12.39 -5.52 -1.01
N PHE A 137 -11.38 -6.29 -1.41
CA PHE A 137 -11.40 -7.75 -1.36
C PHE A 137 -10.41 -8.22 -0.30
N VAL A 138 -10.84 -9.12 0.58
CA VAL A 138 -9.92 -9.83 1.49
C VAL A 138 -9.28 -10.94 0.66
N LEU A 139 -7.97 -10.84 0.44
CA LEU A 139 -7.20 -11.80 -0.35
C LEU A 139 -6.56 -12.88 0.51
N TYR A 140 -6.33 -12.59 1.79
CA TYR A 140 -5.75 -13.52 2.76
C TYR A 140 -6.19 -13.13 4.17
N LYS A 141 -6.46 -14.13 5.02
CA LYS A 141 -6.79 -13.94 6.43
C LYS A 141 -6.33 -15.15 7.25
N LYS A 142 -5.63 -14.90 8.35
CA LYS A 142 -5.38 -15.87 9.43
C LYS A 142 -5.50 -15.19 10.78
#